data_AF-A0A7S1SHW8-F1
#
_entry.id   AF-A0A7S1SHW8-F1
#
_cell.length_a   1.000
_cell.length_b   1.000
_cell.length_c   1.000
_cell.angle_alpha   90.00
_cell.angle_beta   90.00
_cell.angle_gamma   90.00
#
_symmetry.space_group_name_H-M   'P 1'
#
loop_
_entity.id
_entity.type
_entity.pdbx_description
1 polymer ?
#
loop_
_entity_poly.entity_id
_entity_poly.type
_entity_poly.pdbx_seq_one_letter_code
_entity_poly.pdbx_strand_id
1 'polypeptide(L)'
;MVVIARPAACGMGRPAVLARARCVPVIAGCTELASRQHCLQLSARLKHRQAPRPTLFSGRHTSSHGRVVRGTASALPQWLDPSAPEPFLFFNTAVLIPWCLMIIAPRWEVTKKLLGPTWFMVPYALIDTAYFIGTAVLDAQSGEDVNAKAVFLFTEAITDPAKMLSLFDNAAYAGQDWVHLCTWDMLAGRWIWLDALATGLPMRFALFTAFNSGPPGLLVYLLTRAVLQKPEDKDKQVTEV
;
A
#
# COMPACT_ATOMS: atom_id res chain seq x y z
N MET A 1 50.81 9.12 9.28
CA MET A 1 52.04 8.32 9.13
C MET A 1 51.61 6.94 8.65
N VAL A 2 51.26 6.78 7.37
CA VAL A 2 52.08 6.18 6.30
C VAL A 2 52.81 4.93 6.76
N VAL A 3 52.37 3.75 6.30
CA VAL A 3 53.20 2.84 5.46
C VAL A 3 52.29 2.04 4.53
N ILE A 4 52.46 2.28 3.23
CA ILE A 4 52.09 1.42 2.12
C ILE A 4 53.23 0.41 1.94
N ALA A 5 52.92 -0.86 1.66
CA ALA A 5 53.89 -1.78 1.07
C ALA A 5 53.24 -2.67 0.00
N ARG A 6 53.76 -2.54 -1.22
CA ARG A 6 53.74 -3.44 -2.40
C ARG A 6 55.25 -3.63 -2.78
N PRO A 7 55.65 -4.45 -3.77
CA PRO A 7 55.42 -5.87 -4.08
C PRO A 7 56.76 -6.61 -4.44
N ALA A 8 56.74 -7.92 -4.77
CA ALA A 8 57.75 -8.63 -5.60
C ALA A 8 57.13 -9.97 -6.09
N ALA A 9 56.92 -10.24 -7.40
CA ALA A 9 57.82 -10.86 -8.41
C ALA A 9 58.39 -12.24 -7.97
N CYS A 10 58.42 -13.35 -8.71
CA CYS A 10 58.66 -13.60 -10.15
C CYS A 10 58.46 -15.12 -10.45
N GLY A 11 58.30 -15.52 -11.74
CA GLY A 11 58.57 -16.89 -12.24
C GLY A 11 57.46 -17.51 -13.10
N MET A 12 57.29 -17.14 -14.37
CA MET A 12 57.81 -17.79 -15.60
C MET A 12 57.43 -19.27 -15.83
N GLY A 13 56.69 -19.51 -16.93
CA GLY A 13 56.48 -20.84 -17.53
C GLY A 13 55.38 -20.86 -18.61
N ARG A 14 55.68 -20.40 -19.82
CA ARG A 14 54.96 -20.68 -21.09
C ARG A 14 55.93 -21.49 -21.98
N PRO A 15 55.45 -22.37 -22.89
CA PRO A 15 55.02 -21.98 -24.25
C PRO A 15 53.68 -22.66 -24.66
N ALA A 16 52.73 -22.03 -25.37
CA ALA A 16 52.71 -21.52 -26.76
C ALA A 16 52.46 -22.58 -27.84
N VAL A 17 51.26 -22.57 -28.45
CA VAL A 17 50.96 -22.83 -29.88
C VAL A 17 49.65 -22.06 -30.20
N LEU A 18 49.70 -20.83 -30.74
CA LEU A 18 49.55 -20.44 -32.15
C LEU A 18 48.33 -21.08 -32.87
N ALA A 19 47.23 -20.34 -33.07
CA ALA A 19 46.99 -19.31 -34.10
C ALA A 19 46.32 -19.86 -35.37
N ARG A 20 45.17 -19.31 -35.76
CA ARG A 20 45.03 -18.44 -36.95
C ARG A 20 43.58 -18.02 -37.19
N ALA A 21 43.39 -16.70 -37.20
CA ALA A 21 42.35 -16.03 -37.96
C ALA A 21 42.77 -15.90 -39.43
N ARG A 22 41.81 -16.03 -40.36
CA ARG A 22 41.82 -15.48 -41.74
C ARG A 22 40.36 -15.18 -42.10
N CYS A 23 40.04 -13.90 -42.27
CA CYS A 23 40.02 -13.16 -43.53
C CYS A 23 38.79 -13.44 -44.41
N VAL A 24 38.05 -12.35 -44.60
CA VAL A 24 36.94 -12.09 -45.51
C VAL A 24 37.32 -12.36 -46.97
N PRO A 25 36.32 -12.63 -47.83
CA PRO A 25 36.27 -11.97 -49.13
C PRO A 25 34.93 -11.26 -49.37
N VAL A 26 35.05 -10.04 -49.88
CA VAL A 26 34.04 -9.25 -50.62
C VAL A 26 34.21 -9.62 -52.09
N ILE A 27 33.13 -9.87 -52.87
CA ILE A 27 32.85 -9.37 -54.25
C ILE A 27 31.38 -9.68 -54.64
N ALA A 28 30.67 -8.64 -55.13
CA ALA A 28 29.50 -8.57 -56.06
C ALA A 28 28.27 -9.47 -55.84
N GLY A 29 27.01 -9.05 -56.01
CA GLY A 29 26.41 -7.98 -56.81
C GLY A 29 25.18 -8.58 -57.51
N CYS A 30 24.04 -7.87 -57.49
CA CYS A 30 22.79 -8.16 -58.22
C CYS A 30 22.07 -9.50 -57.92
N THR A 31 20.99 -9.43 -57.12
CA THR A 31 19.62 -9.91 -57.44
C THR A 31 18.86 -10.25 -56.16
N GLU A 32 18.19 -9.27 -55.52
CA GLU A 32 17.09 -9.60 -54.60
C GLU A 32 16.08 -8.45 -54.36
N LEU A 33 16.12 -7.40 -55.18
CA LEU A 33 15.08 -6.35 -55.21
C LEU A 33 13.75 -6.83 -55.83
N ALA A 34 13.69 -8.05 -56.38
CA ALA A 34 12.49 -8.64 -57.00
C ALA A 34 11.57 -9.39 -56.02
N SER A 35 12.02 -9.67 -54.79
CA SER A 35 11.24 -10.45 -53.80
C SER A 35 10.26 -9.59 -52.98
N ARG A 36 10.50 -8.28 -52.86
CA ARG A 36 9.67 -7.38 -52.03
C ARG A 36 8.47 -6.74 -52.74
N GLN A 37 8.42 -6.74 -54.08
CA GLN A 37 7.33 -6.11 -54.83
C GLN A 37 6.11 -7.01 -55.06
N HIS A 38 6.26 -8.34 -55.02
CA HIS A 38 5.13 -9.28 -55.17
C HIS A 38 4.28 -9.45 -53.90
N CYS A 39 4.86 -9.23 -52.70
CA CYS A 39 4.13 -9.41 -51.44
C CYS A 39 3.22 -8.21 -51.10
N LEU A 40 3.49 -7.02 -51.67
CA LEU A 40 2.71 -5.79 -51.40
C LEU A 40 1.51 -5.58 -52.33
N GLN A 41 1.40 -6.31 -53.46
CA GLN A 41 0.25 -6.18 -54.37
C GLN A 41 -0.90 -7.17 -54.09
N LEU A 42 -0.64 -8.25 -53.36
CA LEU A 42 -1.67 -9.23 -52.94
C LEU A 42 -2.51 -8.74 -51.76
N SER A 43 -1.98 -7.87 -50.90
CA SER A 43 -2.70 -7.30 -49.74
C SER A 43 -3.62 -6.12 -50.11
N ALA A 44 -3.46 -5.51 -51.29
CA ALA A 44 -4.29 -4.42 -51.77
C ALA A 44 -5.56 -4.89 -52.51
N ARG A 45 -5.59 -6.11 -53.05
CA ARG A 45 -6.76 -6.66 -53.78
C ARG A 45 -7.74 -7.45 -52.94
N LEU A 46 -7.43 -7.75 -51.67
CA LEU A 46 -8.36 -8.40 -50.74
C LEU A 46 -9.14 -7.42 -49.86
N LYS A 47 -8.77 -6.13 -49.84
CA LYS A 47 -9.43 -5.10 -49.01
C LYS A 47 -10.69 -4.47 -49.60
N HIS A 48 -11.11 -4.85 -50.81
CA HIS A 48 -12.23 -4.18 -51.51
C HIS A 48 -13.45 -5.05 -51.81
N ARG A 49 -13.62 -6.22 -51.16
CA ARG A 49 -14.74 -7.14 -51.47
C ARG A 49 -15.53 -7.68 -50.29
N GLN A 50 -15.64 -6.93 -49.19
CA GLN A 50 -16.59 -7.23 -48.12
C GLN A 50 -17.19 -5.92 -47.55
N ALA A 51 -18.23 -5.41 -48.22
CA ALA A 51 -19.16 -4.48 -47.62
C ALA A 51 -20.34 -5.30 -47.06
N PRO A 52 -20.62 -5.27 -45.74
CA PRO A 52 -21.79 -5.95 -45.19
C PRO A 52 -23.06 -5.10 -45.43
N ARG A 53 -24.13 -5.78 -45.84
CA ARG A 53 -25.50 -5.24 -45.97
C ARG A 53 -26.04 -4.83 -44.59
N PRO A 54 -26.85 -3.76 -44.47
CA PRO A 54 -27.50 -3.44 -43.21
C PRO A 54 -28.66 -4.41 -42.96
N THR A 55 -28.41 -5.42 -42.13
CA THR A 55 -29.47 -6.22 -41.52
C THR A 55 -30.02 -5.45 -40.32
N LEU A 56 -31.26 -4.98 -40.43
CA LEU A 56 -32.12 -4.62 -39.31
C LEU A 56 -32.25 -5.82 -38.38
N PHE A 57 -31.44 -5.86 -37.32
CA PHE A 57 -31.56 -6.84 -36.25
C PHE A 57 -31.90 -6.12 -34.96
N SER A 58 -33.12 -6.35 -34.50
CA SER A 58 -33.63 -5.94 -33.20
C SER A 58 -32.77 -6.58 -32.11
N GLY A 59 -31.81 -5.80 -31.60
CA GLY A 59 -30.96 -6.16 -30.48
C GLY A 59 -31.75 -6.03 -29.19
N ARG A 60 -32.34 -7.15 -28.75
CA ARG A 60 -32.85 -7.34 -27.39
C ARG A 60 -31.70 -7.04 -26.42
N HIS A 61 -31.79 -5.95 -25.65
CA HIS A 61 -30.88 -5.65 -24.56
C HIS A 61 -30.95 -6.81 -23.54
N THR A 62 -30.07 -7.79 -23.66
CA THR A 62 -29.79 -8.70 -22.56
C THR A 62 -28.94 -7.92 -21.59
N SER A 63 -29.61 -7.25 -20.65
CA SER A 63 -28.98 -6.82 -19.40
C SER A 63 -28.33 -8.07 -18.80
N SER A 64 -27.00 -8.15 -18.90
CA SER A 64 -26.23 -9.04 -18.04
C SER A 64 -26.39 -8.49 -16.63
N HIS A 65 -27.47 -8.89 -15.96
CA HIS A 65 -27.51 -8.86 -14.51
C HIS A 65 -26.30 -9.66 -14.07
N GLY A 66 -25.25 -8.94 -13.66
CA GLY A 66 -24.14 -9.50 -12.91
C GLY A 66 -24.77 -10.32 -11.80
N ARG A 67 -24.59 -11.64 -11.88
CA ARG A 67 -25.05 -12.54 -10.85
C ARG A 67 -24.22 -12.17 -9.62
N VAL A 68 -24.80 -11.35 -8.75
CA VAL A 68 -24.32 -11.19 -7.37
C VAL A 68 -24.31 -12.61 -6.83
N VAL A 69 -23.11 -13.18 -6.68
CA VAL A 69 -22.92 -14.48 -6.04
C VAL A 69 -23.27 -14.27 -4.58
N ARG A 70 -24.56 -14.40 -4.28
CA ARG A 70 -25.06 -14.42 -2.91
C ARG A 70 -24.92 -15.87 -2.44
N GLY A 71 -23.89 -16.13 -1.63
CA GLY A 71 -23.85 -17.32 -0.78
C GLY A 71 -22.52 -18.06 -0.72
N THR A 72 -21.67 -17.65 0.21
CA THR A 72 -21.22 -18.53 1.29
C THR A 72 -21.52 -17.78 2.59
N ALA A 73 -22.09 -18.45 3.58
CA ALA A 73 -22.26 -17.83 4.90
C ALA A 73 -20.88 -17.37 5.37
N SER A 74 -20.71 -16.08 5.61
CA SER A 74 -19.49 -15.57 6.23
C SER A 74 -19.29 -16.36 7.52
N ALA A 75 -18.13 -16.99 7.69
CA ALA A 75 -17.79 -17.61 8.99
C ALA A 75 -17.66 -16.54 10.09
N LEU A 76 -17.58 -15.27 9.68
CA LEU A 76 -17.57 -14.11 10.54
C LEU A 76 -18.99 -13.64 10.89
N PRO A 77 -19.20 -13.13 12.11
CA PRO A 77 -20.39 -12.38 12.44
C PRO A 77 -20.58 -11.24 11.44
N GLN A 78 -21.82 -11.04 10.96
CA GLN A 78 -22.14 -10.03 9.93
C GLN A 78 -21.72 -8.60 10.30
N TRP A 79 -21.65 -8.29 11.60
CA TRP A 79 -21.22 -6.99 12.11
C TRP A 79 -19.69 -6.76 12.05
N LEU A 80 -18.93 -7.75 11.57
CA LEU A 80 -17.48 -7.76 11.48
C LEU A 80 -16.97 -8.18 10.10
N ASP A 81 -17.86 -8.20 9.10
CA ASP A 81 -17.49 -8.46 7.72
C ASP A 81 -16.71 -7.25 7.16
N PRO A 82 -15.40 -7.40 6.84
CA PRO A 82 -14.58 -6.31 6.36
C PRO A 82 -14.97 -5.82 4.96
N SER A 83 -15.77 -6.59 4.22
CA SER A 83 -16.30 -6.22 2.90
C SER A 83 -17.63 -5.48 2.95
N ALA A 84 -18.28 -5.44 4.12
CA ALA A 84 -19.62 -4.87 4.29
C ALA A 84 -19.57 -3.36 4.64
N PRO A 85 -20.53 -2.55 4.15
CA PRO A 85 -20.56 -1.12 4.41
C PRO A 85 -21.00 -0.75 5.83
N GLU A 86 -21.85 -1.56 6.48
CA GLU A 86 -22.41 -1.25 7.81
C GLU A 86 -21.33 -1.27 8.92
N PRO A 87 -20.48 -2.31 9.04
CA PRO A 87 -19.38 -2.32 10.01
C PRO A 87 -18.37 -1.19 9.75
N PHE A 88 -18.10 -0.90 8.47
CA PHE A 88 -17.20 0.16 8.05
C PHE A 88 -17.71 1.54 8.52
N LEU A 89 -18.99 1.85 8.30
CA LEU A 89 -19.58 3.12 8.75
C LEU A 89 -19.61 3.24 10.28
N PHE A 90 -19.95 2.15 10.97
CA PHE A 90 -19.94 2.10 12.43
C PHE A 90 -18.55 2.46 12.98
N PHE A 91 -17.50 1.84 12.45
CA PHE A 91 -16.13 2.09 12.89
C PHE A 91 -15.70 3.54 12.65
N ASN A 92 -16.02 4.11 11.47
CA ASN A 92 -15.76 5.53 11.17
C ASN A 92 -16.46 6.46 12.18
N THR A 93 -17.70 6.15 12.55
CA THR A 93 -18.42 6.93 13.57
C THR A 93 -17.78 6.78 14.95
N ALA A 94 -17.33 5.57 15.30
CA ALA A 94 -16.69 5.29 16.58
C ALA A 94 -15.37 6.05 16.75
N VAL A 95 -14.54 6.15 15.70
CA VAL A 95 -13.26 6.90 15.74
C VAL A 95 -13.47 8.42 15.77
N LEU A 96 -14.55 8.95 15.21
CA LEU A 96 -14.78 10.40 15.17
C LEU A 96 -15.05 10.99 16.56
N ILE A 97 -15.77 10.27 17.42
CA ILE A 97 -16.13 10.73 18.77
C ILE A 97 -14.89 11.10 19.61
N PRO A 98 -13.87 10.22 19.80
CA PRO A 98 -12.67 10.57 20.54
C PRO A 98 -11.86 11.67 19.88
N TRP A 99 -11.80 11.74 18.55
CA TRP A 99 -11.14 12.85 17.84
C TRP A 99 -11.79 14.20 18.17
N CYS A 100 -13.12 14.28 18.10
CA CYS A 100 -13.87 15.48 18.47
C CYS A 100 -13.59 15.89 19.93
N LEU A 101 -13.57 14.93 20.87
CA LEU A 101 -13.26 15.20 22.27
C LEU A 101 -11.84 15.74 22.46
N MET A 102 -10.84 15.12 21.82
CA MET A 102 -9.43 15.55 21.92
C MET A 102 -9.19 16.93 21.29
N ILE A 103 -9.84 17.24 20.17
CA ILE A 103 -9.64 18.52 19.46
C ILE A 103 -10.40 19.67 20.13
N ILE A 104 -11.69 19.45 20.43
CA ILE A 104 -12.60 20.50 20.90
C ILE A 104 -12.45 20.70 22.42
N ALA A 105 -12.43 19.60 23.17
CA ALA A 105 -12.47 19.58 24.63
C ALA A 105 -11.31 18.78 25.26
N PRO A 106 -10.04 19.07 24.92
CA PRO A 106 -8.87 18.25 25.32
C PRO A 106 -8.69 18.14 26.83
N ARG A 107 -9.07 19.18 27.59
CA ARG A 107 -8.87 19.27 29.05
C ARG A 107 -10.12 18.95 29.86
N TRP A 108 -11.22 18.56 29.19
CA TRP A 108 -12.47 18.23 29.88
C TRP A 108 -12.30 16.94 30.70
N GLU A 109 -12.84 16.93 31.93
CA GLU A 109 -12.74 15.77 32.83
C GLU A 109 -13.30 14.49 32.22
N VAL A 110 -14.36 14.59 31.41
CA VAL A 110 -14.94 13.43 30.71
C VAL A 110 -13.97 12.90 29.65
N THR A 111 -13.37 13.77 28.84
CA THR A 111 -12.33 13.40 27.86
C THR A 111 -11.17 12.67 28.54
N LYS A 112 -10.68 13.21 29.68
CA LYS A 112 -9.59 12.60 30.44
C LYS A 112 -9.95 11.24 31.02
N LYS A 113 -11.15 11.08 31.60
CA LYS A 113 -11.60 9.80 32.16
C LYS A 113 -11.85 8.73 31.10
N LEU A 114 -12.36 9.14 29.94
CA LEU A 114 -12.69 8.22 28.84
C LEU A 114 -11.46 7.79 28.06
N LEU A 115 -10.60 8.74 27.66
CA LEU A 115 -9.47 8.49 26.75
C LEU A 115 -8.14 8.33 27.48
N GLY A 116 -8.05 8.76 28.74
CA GLY A 116 -6.83 8.68 29.55
C GLY A 116 -6.31 7.26 29.77
N PRO A 117 -7.16 6.27 30.13
CA PRO A 117 -6.70 4.90 30.35
C PRO A 117 -6.21 4.20 29.08
N THR A 118 -5.16 3.38 29.19
CA THR A 118 -4.60 2.62 28.05
C THR A 118 -5.60 1.61 27.48
N TRP A 119 -6.50 1.07 28.31
CA TRP A 119 -7.52 0.11 27.89
C TRP A 119 -8.50 0.69 26.85
N PHE A 120 -8.59 2.03 26.72
CA PHE A 120 -9.38 2.67 25.67
C PHE A 120 -9.02 2.19 24.26
N MET A 121 -7.75 1.80 24.04
CA MET A 121 -7.27 1.31 22.74
C MET A 121 -7.60 -0.16 22.46
N VAL A 122 -7.93 -0.95 23.49
CA VAL A 122 -8.24 -2.38 23.35
C VAL A 122 -9.37 -2.65 22.33
N PRO A 123 -10.54 -1.97 22.36
CA PRO A 123 -11.57 -2.22 21.36
C PRO A 123 -11.10 -1.95 19.93
N TYR A 124 -10.32 -0.90 19.68
CA TYR A 124 -9.79 -0.61 18.34
C TYR A 124 -8.82 -1.70 17.87
N ALA A 125 -7.89 -2.11 18.73
CA ALA A 125 -6.95 -3.18 18.42
C ALA A 125 -7.64 -4.53 18.16
N LEU A 126 -8.70 -4.84 18.92
CA LEU A 126 -9.50 -6.05 18.71
C LEU A 126 -10.27 -6.01 17.39
N ILE A 127 -10.86 -4.85 17.03
CA ILE A 127 -11.55 -4.68 15.75
C ILE A 127 -10.57 -4.81 14.59
N ASP A 128 -9.42 -4.13 14.63
CA ASP A 128 -8.37 -4.24 13.61
C ASP A 128 -7.91 -5.68 13.43
N THR A 129 -7.61 -6.36 14.54
CA THR A 129 -7.23 -7.80 14.52
C THR A 129 -8.33 -8.67 13.91
N ALA A 130 -9.60 -8.39 14.23
CA ALA A 130 -10.72 -9.15 13.71
C ALA A 130 -10.96 -8.89 12.21
N TYR A 131 -10.73 -7.67 11.72
CA TYR A 131 -10.73 -7.35 10.27
C TYR A 131 -9.59 -8.05 9.54
N PHE A 132 -8.41 -8.10 10.15
CA PHE A 132 -7.24 -8.80 9.61
C PHE A 132 -7.50 -10.31 9.48
N ILE A 133 -7.95 -10.96 10.55
CA ILE A 133 -8.34 -12.38 10.55
C ILE A 133 -9.50 -12.61 9.57
N GLY A 134 -10.48 -11.70 9.57
CA GLY A 134 -11.66 -11.82 8.73
C GLY A 134 -11.34 -11.81 7.24
N THR A 135 -10.44 -10.93 6.83
CA THR A 135 -9.95 -10.87 5.44
C THR A 135 -9.24 -12.17 5.06
N ALA A 136 -8.35 -12.68 5.92
CA ALA A 136 -7.67 -13.95 5.68
C ALA A 136 -8.64 -15.15 5.58
N VAL A 137 -9.71 -15.16 6.37
CA VAL A 137 -10.77 -16.18 6.29
C VAL A 137 -11.53 -16.08 4.97
N LEU A 138 -11.88 -14.88 4.52
CA LEU A 138 -12.56 -14.67 3.24
C LEU A 138 -11.68 -15.10 2.05
N ASP A 139 -10.38 -14.79 2.09
CA ASP A 139 -9.41 -15.23 1.09
C ASP A 139 -9.31 -16.77 1.04
N ALA A 140 -9.22 -17.42 2.21
CA ALA A 140 -9.19 -18.88 2.28
C ALA A 140 -10.48 -19.52 1.72
N GLN A 141 -11.64 -18.87 1.90
CA GLN A 141 -12.93 -19.32 1.38
C GLN A 141 -13.09 -19.10 -0.13
N SER A 142 -12.47 -18.06 -0.69
CA SER A 142 -12.47 -17.79 -2.14
C SER A 142 -11.49 -18.69 -2.92
N GLY A 143 -10.68 -19.48 -2.20
CA GLY A 143 -9.65 -20.34 -2.79
C GLY A 143 -8.34 -19.60 -3.08
N GLU A 144 -8.17 -18.39 -2.55
CA GLU A 144 -6.89 -17.68 -2.59
C GLU A 144 -5.86 -18.37 -1.70
N ASP A 145 -4.61 -18.41 -2.16
CA ASP A 145 -3.48 -18.85 -1.34
C ASP A 145 -3.01 -17.69 -0.44
N VAL A 146 -3.44 -17.74 0.82
CA VAL A 146 -3.12 -16.75 1.86
C VAL A 146 -1.60 -16.58 2.03
N ASN A 147 -0.80 -17.66 1.88
CA ASN A 147 0.65 -17.57 1.99
C ASN A 147 1.25 -16.86 0.78
N ALA A 148 0.77 -17.18 -0.43
CA ALA A 148 1.22 -16.50 -1.64
C ALA A 148 0.90 -14.99 -1.59
N LYS A 149 -0.29 -14.63 -1.08
CA LYS A 149 -0.68 -13.22 -0.88
C LYS A 149 0.20 -12.52 0.15
N ALA A 150 0.52 -13.17 1.27
CA ALA A 150 1.46 -12.65 2.25
C ALA A 150 2.86 -12.42 1.66
N VAL A 151 3.37 -13.35 0.86
CA VAL A 151 4.66 -13.19 0.17
C VAL A 151 4.59 -12.04 -0.84
N PHE A 152 3.50 -11.95 -1.62
CA PHE A 152 3.28 -10.87 -2.58
C PHE A 152 3.31 -9.50 -1.92
N LEU A 153 2.67 -9.35 -0.75
CA LEU A 153 2.65 -8.12 0.04
C LEU A 153 4.06 -7.62 0.37
N PHE A 154 4.98 -8.52 0.76
CA PHE A 154 6.33 -8.15 1.20
C PHE A 154 7.40 -8.24 0.09
N THR A 155 7.01 -8.50 -1.15
CA THR A 155 7.96 -8.61 -2.28
C THR A 155 7.56 -7.70 -3.42
N GLU A 156 6.46 -8.00 -4.09
CA GLU A 156 6.05 -7.31 -5.31
C GLU A 156 5.30 -6.01 -5.00
N ALA A 157 4.34 -6.06 -4.07
CA ALA A 157 3.48 -4.92 -3.74
C ALA A 157 4.27 -3.73 -3.17
N ILE A 158 5.31 -3.97 -2.37
CA ILE A 158 6.17 -2.89 -1.84
C ILE A 158 7.01 -2.18 -2.91
N THR A 159 7.25 -2.81 -4.06
CA THR A 159 8.13 -2.25 -5.10
C THR A 159 7.37 -1.52 -6.21
N ASP A 160 6.08 -1.79 -6.36
CA ASP A 160 5.28 -1.26 -7.46
C ASP A 160 3.90 -0.81 -6.96
N PRO A 161 3.62 0.51 -6.97
CA PRO A 161 2.31 1.04 -6.58
C PRO A 161 1.14 0.46 -7.38
N ALA A 162 1.34 0.05 -8.63
CA ALA A 162 0.29 -0.58 -9.42
C ALA A 162 -0.06 -1.98 -8.89
N LYS A 163 0.94 -2.72 -8.39
CA LYS A 163 0.73 -4.01 -7.73
C LYS A 163 0.11 -3.85 -6.35
N MET A 164 0.51 -2.83 -5.59
CA MET A 164 -0.16 -2.49 -4.33
C MET A 164 -1.64 -2.14 -4.58
N LEU A 165 -1.92 -1.32 -5.61
CA LEU A 165 -3.29 -0.94 -5.97
C LEU A 165 -4.17 -2.15 -6.29
N SER A 166 -3.62 -3.20 -6.91
CA SER A 166 -4.38 -4.42 -7.24
C SER A 166 -5.00 -5.13 -6.03
N LEU A 167 -4.46 -4.90 -4.82
CA LEU A 167 -5.04 -5.45 -3.59
C LEU A 167 -6.34 -4.77 -3.21
N PHE A 168 -6.52 -3.50 -3.59
CA PHE A 168 -7.72 -2.72 -3.31
C PHE A 168 -8.90 -3.03 -4.24
N ASP A 169 -8.72 -3.91 -5.23
CA ASP A 169 -9.83 -4.50 -5.98
C ASP A 169 -10.67 -5.44 -5.10
N ASN A 170 -10.13 -5.87 -3.95
CA ASN A 170 -10.84 -6.63 -2.92
C ASN A 170 -11.34 -5.69 -1.81
N ALA A 171 -12.68 -5.59 -1.68
CA ALA A 171 -13.32 -4.76 -0.67
C ALA A 171 -12.95 -5.12 0.77
N ALA A 172 -12.72 -6.42 1.07
CA ALA A 172 -12.29 -6.86 2.39
C ALA A 172 -10.90 -6.30 2.74
N TYR A 173 -9.98 -6.33 1.77
CA TYR A 173 -8.63 -5.77 1.95
C TYR A 173 -8.69 -4.26 2.16
N ALA A 174 -9.49 -3.55 1.35
CA ALA A 174 -9.68 -2.11 1.52
C ALA A 174 -10.26 -1.75 2.90
N GLY A 175 -11.25 -2.50 3.38
CA GLY A 175 -11.83 -2.31 4.71
C GLY A 175 -10.83 -2.60 5.83
N GLN A 176 -10.05 -3.68 5.71
CA GLN A 176 -9.00 -4.04 6.65
C GLN A 176 -7.89 -2.98 6.74
N ASP A 177 -7.38 -2.51 5.60
CA ASP A 177 -6.32 -1.50 5.56
C ASP A 177 -6.81 -0.16 6.12
N TRP A 178 -8.07 0.21 5.83
CA TRP A 178 -8.66 1.43 6.39
C TRP A 178 -8.78 1.40 7.92
N VAL A 179 -9.29 0.30 8.48
CA VAL A 179 -9.39 0.12 9.95
C VAL A 179 -8.01 0.14 10.60
N HIS A 180 -7.02 -0.45 9.93
CA HIS A 180 -5.63 -0.43 10.37
C HIS A 180 -5.08 1.00 10.46
N LEU A 181 -5.24 1.79 9.39
CA LEU A 181 -4.80 3.20 9.34
C LEU A 181 -5.46 4.03 10.44
N CYS A 182 -6.79 3.93 10.57
CA CYS A 182 -7.54 4.66 11.59
C CYS A 182 -7.12 4.27 13.03
N THR A 183 -6.79 3.00 13.27
CA THR A 183 -6.32 2.52 14.58
C THR A 183 -4.95 3.10 14.91
N TRP A 184 -4.02 3.14 13.95
CA TRP A 184 -2.72 3.79 14.11
C TRP A 184 -2.83 5.30 14.31
N ASP A 185 -3.69 5.97 13.56
CA ASP A 185 -3.92 7.40 13.69
C ASP A 185 -4.53 7.73 15.06
N MET A 186 -5.44 6.91 15.56
CA MET A 186 -5.99 7.04 16.91
C MET A 186 -4.89 6.91 17.96
N LEU A 187 -3.99 5.93 17.81
CA LEU A 187 -2.85 5.74 18.72
C LEU A 187 -1.92 6.96 18.73
N ALA A 188 -1.55 7.45 17.56
CA ALA A 188 -0.71 8.65 17.41
C ALA A 188 -1.40 9.90 17.99
N GLY A 189 -2.69 10.12 17.66
CA GLY A 189 -3.48 11.23 18.16
C GLY A 189 -3.63 11.21 19.68
N ARG A 190 -3.92 10.05 20.27
CA ARG A 190 -3.99 9.89 21.73
C ARG A 190 -2.64 10.14 22.39
N TRP A 191 -1.55 9.70 21.77
CA TRP A 191 -0.21 9.97 22.29
C TRP A 191 0.10 11.47 22.31
N ILE A 192 -0.15 12.18 21.19
CA ILE A 192 -0.03 13.64 21.11
C ILE A 192 -0.84 14.31 22.22
N TRP A 193 -2.10 13.89 22.38
CA TRP A 193 -3.01 14.47 23.37
C TRP A 193 -2.52 14.25 24.80
N LEU A 194 -2.11 13.04 25.17
CA LEU A 194 -1.59 12.73 26.51
C LEU A 194 -0.30 13.48 26.82
N ASP A 195 0.65 13.47 25.88
CA ASP A 195 1.92 14.17 26.05
C ASP A 195 1.70 15.68 26.18
N ALA A 196 0.79 16.25 25.40
CA ALA A 196 0.48 17.68 25.46
C ALA A 196 -0.30 18.07 26.73
N LEU A 197 -1.10 17.15 27.30
CA LEU A 197 -1.70 17.36 28.61
C LEU A 197 -0.64 17.39 29.71
N ALA A 198 0.38 16.52 29.64
CA ALA A 198 1.45 16.47 30.62
C ALA A 198 2.41 17.66 30.52
N THR A 199 2.76 18.06 29.30
CA THR A 199 3.74 19.15 29.04
C THR A 199 3.11 20.54 28.94
N GLY A 200 1.79 20.63 28.84
CA GLY A 200 1.07 21.89 28.65
C GLY A 200 1.22 22.50 27.24
N LEU A 201 1.80 21.77 26.29
CA LEU A 201 2.06 22.26 24.94
C LEU A 201 0.78 22.42 24.09
N PRO A 202 0.78 23.32 23.08
CA PRO A 202 -0.34 23.47 22.18
C PRO A 202 -0.49 22.22 21.29
N MET A 203 -1.67 21.60 21.34
CA MET A 203 -1.96 20.33 20.64
C MET A 203 -2.98 20.44 19.51
N ARG A 204 -3.85 21.45 19.51
CA ARG A 204 -5.05 21.46 18.66
C ARG A 204 -4.73 21.37 17.16
N PHE A 205 -3.76 22.14 16.68
CA PHE A 205 -3.36 22.13 15.28
C PHE A 205 -2.69 20.80 14.89
N ALA A 206 -1.86 20.25 15.77
CA ALA A 206 -1.24 18.94 15.55
C ALA A 206 -2.28 17.82 15.53
N LEU A 207 -3.24 17.82 16.47
CA LEU A 207 -4.35 16.86 16.51
C LEU A 207 -5.25 16.97 15.29
N PHE A 208 -5.61 18.18 14.86
CA PHE A 208 -6.40 18.38 13.64
C PHE A 208 -5.66 17.87 12.39
N THR A 209 -4.35 18.13 12.32
CA THR A 209 -3.52 17.61 11.22
C THR A 209 -3.42 16.08 11.29
N ALA A 210 -3.24 15.51 12.48
CA ALA A 210 -3.16 14.06 12.69
C ALA A 210 -4.47 13.34 12.35
N PHE A 211 -5.62 13.98 12.63
CA PHE A 211 -6.92 13.46 12.24
C PHE A 211 -7.09 13.33 10.71
N ASN A 212 -6.52 14.26 9.94
CA ASN A 212 -6.57 14.21 8.47
C ASN A 212 -5.44 13.37 7.88
N SER A 213 -4.28 13.36 8.55
CA SER A 213 -3.07 12.71 8.12
C SER A 213 -2.18 12.46 9.34
N GLY A 214 -2.26 11.25 9.90
CA GLY A 214 -1.59 10.87 11.14
C GLY A 214 -0.12 11.30 11.22
N PRO A 215 0.75 10.86 10.29
CA PRO A 215 2.18 11.13 10.37
C PRO A 215 2.54 12.63 10.28
N PRO A 216 1.97 13.43 9.35
CA PRO A 216 2.16 14.88 9.37
C PRO A 216 1.75 15.56 10.68
N GLY A 217 0.63 15.16 11.30
CA GLY A 217 0.22 15.73 12.58
C GLY A 217 1.16 15.38 13.73
N LEU A 218 1.67 14.16 13.75
CA LEU A 218 2.72 13.75 14.68
C LEU A 218 4.00 14.57 14.49
N LEU A 219 4.43 14.79 13.25
CA LEU A 219 5.59 15.63 12.94
C LEU A 219 5.40 17.07 13.44
N VAL A 220 4.23 17.67 13.19
CA VAL A 220 3.89 19.01 13.69
C VAL A 220 4.02 19.07 15.22
N TYR A 221 3.54 18.04 15.93
CA TYR A 221 3.64 18.00 17.38
C TYR A 221 5.09 17.84 17.87
N LEU A 222 5.87 16.97 17.25
CA LEU A 222 7.28 16.77 17.59
C LEU A 222 8.10 18.05 17.38
N LEU A 223 7.84 18.79 16.30
CA LEU A 223 8.44 20.11 16.07
C LEU A 223 8.02 21.11 17.14
N THR A 224 6.74 21.11 17.51
CA THR A 224 6.21 21.96 18.59
C THR A 224 6.93 21.66 19.92
N ARG A 225 7.09 20.39 20.28
CA ARG A 225 7.89 19.95 21.43
C ARG A 225 9.33 20.45 21.33
N ALA A 226 9.99 20.26 20.21
CA ALA A 226 11.39 20.63 20.05
C ALA A 226 11.62 22.14 20.23
N VAL A 227 10.67 22.98 19.80
CA VAL A 227 10.78 24.44 19.86
C VAL A 227 10.33 25.02 21.21
N LEU A 228 9.26 24.48 21.80
CA LEU A 228 8.62 25.08 22.97
C LEU A 228 8.95 24.40 24.31
N GLN A 229 9.46 23.17 24.30
CA GLN A 229 9.79 22.44 25.53
C GLN A 229 11.06 23.01 26.16
N LYS A 230 10.95 23.50 27.40
CA LYS A 230 12.08 24.07 28.13
C LYS A 230 13.07 22.98 28.57
N PRO A 231 14.38 23.29 28.69
CA PRO A 231 15.39 22.33 29.16
C PRO A 231 15.13 21.79 30.57
N GLU A 232 14.61 22.63 31.47
CA GLU A 232 14.29 22.27 32.87
C GLU A 232 13.20 21.19 33.00
N ASP A 233 12.30 21.09 32.03
CA ASP A 233 11.26 20.05 31.99
C ASP A 233 11.78 18.72 31.44
N LYS A 234 12.92 18.72 30.71
CA LYS A 234 13.52 17.48 30.21
C LYS A 234 14.19 16.68 31.33
N ASP A 235 14.89 17.34 32.24
CA ASP A 235 15.60 16.67 33.34
C ASP A 235 14.64 15.98 34.30
N LYS A 236 13.48 16.58 34.58
CA LYS A 236 12.44 15.99 35.45
C LYS A 236 11.83 14.72 34.85
N GLN A 237 11.61 14.70 33.53
CA GLN A 237 11.08 13.52 32.84
C GLN A 237 12.09 12.36 32.77
N VAL A 238 13.39 12.64 32.73
CA VAL A 238 14.43 11.58 32.71
C VAL A 238 14.60 10.94 34.10
N THR A 239 14.37 11.69 35.18
CA THR A 239 14.52 11.17 36.55
C THR A 239 13.33 10.37 37.08
N GLU A 240 12.16 10.43 36.43
CA GLU A 240 10.95 9.70 36.85
C GLU A 240 10.72 8.37 36.10
N VAL A 241 11.65 7.95 35.22
CA VAL A 241 11.59 6.68 34.46
C VAL A 241 12.43 5.59 35.12
#